data_AF-A0A7K1JJ71-F1
#
_entry.id   AF-A0A7K1JJ71-F1
#
_cell.length_a   1.000
_cell.length_b   1.000
_cell.length_c   1.000
_cell.angle_alpha   90.00
_cell.angle_beta   90.00
_cell.angle_gamma   90.00
#
_symmetry.space_group_name_H-M   'P 1'
#
loop_
_entity.id
_entity.type
_entity.pdbx_description
1 polymer ?
#
loop_
_entity_poly.entity_id
_entity_poly.type
_entity_poly.pdbx_seq_one_letter_code
_entity_poly.pdbx_strand_id
1 'polypeptide(L)'
;MHSHKKFSRLIAAALGAGALLSAAAGTAGAWPIPVTPEEQGVINRGHAAGWPGDDDAVLMAARQACQALMTGHGTQGATDSLVGMYGADPGVARQLVNIAHGTLCTSARG
;
A
#
# COMPACT_ATOMS: atom_id res chain seq x y z
N MET A 1 53.52 27.26 -19.66
CA MET A 1 53.57 26.30 -20.79
C MET A 1 52.90 25.00 -20.38
N HIS A 2 51.94 24.51 -21.18
CA HIS A 2 51.31 23.17 -21.20
C HIS A 2 50.25 22.84 -20.11
N SER A 3 49.09 22.25 -20.36
CA SER A 3 48.40 21.79 -21.60
C SER A 3 46.98 21.29 -21.22
N HIS A 4 45.89 21.90 -21.72
CA HIS A 4 44.49 21.52 -21.42
C HIS A 4 43.76 20.84 -22.60
N LYS A 5 44.44 20.01 -23.41
CA LYS A 5 43.82 19.46 -24.65
C LYS A 5 43.29 18.02 -24.59
N LYS A 6 43.43 17.30 -23.47
CA LYS A 6 43.10 15.86 -23.41
C LYS A 6 41.75 15.51 -22.77
N PHE A 7 41.15 16.43 -22.02
CA PHE A 7 39.98 16.12 -21.18
C PHE A 7 38.65 16.08 -21.94
N SER A 8 38.57 16.69 -23.12
CA SER A 8 37.30 16.91 -23.82
C SER A 8 36.79 15.71 -24.64
N ARG A 9 37.56 14.63 -24.79
CA ARG A 9 37.18 13.47 -25.64
C ARG A 9 36.41 12.38 -24.91
N LEU A 10 36.48 12.33 -23.58
CA LEU A 10 35.88 11.25 -22.79
C LEU A 10 34.37 11.46 -22.51
N ILE A 11 33.88 12.70 -22.64
CA ILE A 11 32.50 13.05 -22.32
C ILE A 11 31.53 12.64 -23.45
N ALA A 12 31.98 12.63 -24.71
CA ALA A 12 31.10 12.37 -25.84
C ALA A 12 30.64 10.90 -25.94
N ALA A 13 31.43 9.93 -25.49
CA ALA A 13 31.09 8.51 -25.59
C ALA A 13 30.08 8.05 -24.53
N ALA A 14 30.05 8.70 -23.36
CA ALA A 14 29.17 8.31 -22.27
C ALA A 14 27.69 8.66 -22.53
N LEU A 15 27.42 9.71 -23.32
CA LEU A 15 26.06 10.16 -23.63
C LEU A 15 25.30 9.22 -24.57
N GLY A 16 26.01 8.53 -25.47
CA GLY A 16 25.39 7.60 -26.44
C GLY A 16 24.84 6.32 -25.79
N ALA A 17 25.50 5.81 -24.75
CA ALA A 17 25.07 4.60 -24.06
C ALA A 17 23.85 4.84 -23.14
N GLY A 18 23.77 6.01 -22.49
CA GLY A 18 22.65 6.36 -21.62
C GLY A 18 21.32 6.49 -22.37
N ALA A 19 21.34 6.93 -23.63
CA ALA A 19 20.13 7.07 -24.46
C ALA A 19 19.50 5.72 -24.83
N LEU A 20 20.31 4.66 -24.98
CA LEU A 20 19.81 3.33 -25.34
C LEU A 20 19.20 2.58 -24.14
N LEU A 21 19.68 2.81 -22.92
CA LEU A 21 19.11 2.19 -21.72
C LEU A 21 17.73 2.77 -21.34
N SER A 22 17.48 4.06 -21.63
CA SER A 22 16.17 4.68 -21.37
C SER A 22 15.06 4.15 -22.27
N ALA A 23 15.39 3.58 -23.44
CA ALA A 23 14.42 3.01 -24.36
C ALA A 23 13.93 1.61 -23.96
N ALA A 24 14.60 0.95 -23.02
CA ALA A 24 14.29 -0.42 -22.58
C ALA A 24 13.44 -0.47 -21.29
N ALA A 25 13.13 0.68 -20.69
CA ALA A 25 12.20 0.75 -19.56
C ALA A 25 10.77 0.61 -20.08
N GLY A 26 10.33 -0.63 -20.34
CA GLY A 26 8.91 -0.91 -20.54
C GLY A 26 8.12 -0.43 -19.33
N THR A 27 6.97 0.20 -19.57
CA THR A 27 6.02 0.52 -18.49
C THR A 27 5.69 -0.78 -17.76
N ALA A 28 5.93 -0.84 -16.45
CA ALA A 28 5.48 -1.96 -15.65
C ALA A 28 3.95 -2.08 -15.81
N GLY A 29 3.51 -3.08 -16.56
CA GLY A 29 2.10 -3.42 -16.68
C GLY A 29 1.68 -4.11 -15.39
N ALA A 30 1.07 -3.37 -14.46
CA ALA A 30 0.34 -3.99 -13.38
C ALA A 30 -0.89 -4.67 -14.01
N TRP A 31 -0.85 -6.00 -14.08
CA TRP A 31 -2.06 -6.77 -14.38
C TRP A 31 -3.10 -6.42 -13.32
N PRO A 32 -4.34 -6.06 -13.69
CA PRO A 32 -5.37 -5.74 -12.70
C PRO A 32 -5.50 -6.93 -11.75
N ILE A 33 -5.20 -6.72 -10.46
CA ILE A 33 -5.52 -7.71 -9.44
C ILE A 33 -7.03 -7.56 -9.22
N PRO A 34 -7.84 -8.58 -9.57
CA PRO A 34 -9.27 -8.45 -9.41
C PRO A 34 -9.61 -8.41 -7.92
N VAL A 35 -10.23 -7.32 -7.48
CA VAL A 35 -10.84 -7.20 -6.14
C VAL A 35 -11.98 -8.21 -6.05
N THR A 36 -11.97 -9.05 -5.02
CA THR A 36 -13.06 -10.05 -4.84
C THR A 36 -14.35 -9.36 -4.38
N PRO A 37 -15.53 -9.98 -4.55
CA PRO A 37 -16.78 -9.42 -4.04
C PRO A 37 -16.75 -9.13 -2.54
N GLU A 38 -16.08 -9.96 -1.75
CA GLU A 38 -15.91 -9.79 -0.31
C GLU A 38 -15.05 -8.55 0.00
N GLU A 39 -13.94 -8.39 -0.72
CA GLU A 39 -13.04 -7.23 -0.61
C GLU A 39 -13.76 -5.95 -1.02
N GLN A 40 -14.53 -5.98 -2.11
CA GLN A 40 -15.35 -4.84 -2.51
C GLN A 40 -16.40 -4.50 -1.44
N GLY A 41 -16.98 -5.50 -0.79
CA GLY A 41 -17.90 -5.30 0.33
C GLY A 41 -17.23 -4.70 1.57
N VAL A 42 -15.94 -4.95 1.79
CA VAL A 42 -15.13 -4.30 2.83
C VAL A 42 -14.85 -2.86 2.44
N ILE A 43 -14.41 -2.60 1.21
CA ILE A 43 -14.18 -1.25 0.67
C ILE A 43 -15.41 -0.38 0.85
N ASN A 44 -16.57 -0.83 0.34
CA ASN A 44 -17.81 -0.06 0.37
C ASN A 44 -18.25 0.27 1.80
N ARG A 45 -18.15 -0.70 2.73
CA ARG A 45 -18.51 -0.49 4.13
C ARG A 45 -17.48 0.34 4.90
N GLY A 46 -16.20 0.22 4.56
CA GLY A 46 -15.12 1.03 5.13
C GLY A 46 -15.31 2.51 4.79
N HIS A 47 -15.56 2.82 3.52
CA HIS A 47 -15.90 4.18 3.09
C HIS A 47 -17.20 4.69 3.71
N ALA A 48 -18.24 3.84 3.78
CA ALA A 48 -19.49 4.21 4.44
C ALA A 48 -19.32 4.48 5.95
N ALA A 49 -18.34 3.84 6.60
CA ALA A 49 -17.96 4.11 7.98
C ALA A 49 -17.10 5.37 8.14
N GLY A 50 -16.66 6.00 7.04
CA GLY A 50 -15.83 7.19 7.06
C GLY A 50 -14.33 6.92 7.11
N TRP A 51 -13.88 5.71 6.75
CA TRP A 51 -12.45 5.40 6.68
C TRP A 51 -11.74 6.31 5.65
N PRO A 52 -10.60 6.94 6.00
CA PRO A 52 -9.91 7.85 5.10
C PRO A 52 -9.05 7.09 4.06
N GLY A 53 -8.93 7.65 2.86
CA GLY A 53 -8.01 7.16 1.83
C GLY A 53 -8.74 6.52 0.64
N ASP A 54 -7.99 5.78 -0.16
CA ASP A 54 -8.48 5.03 -1.32
C ASP A 54 -8.86 3.59 -0.94
N ASP A 55 -9.40 2.85 -1.91
CA ASP A 55 -9.83 1.46 -1.75
C ASP A 55 -8.68 0.54 -1.29
N ASP A 56 -7.46 0.81 -1.76
CA ASP A 56 -6.26 0.07 -1.36
C ASP A 56 -5.92 0.34 0.11
N ALA A 57 -6.01 1.59 0.57
CA ALA A 57 -5.82 1.95 1.97
C ALA A 57 -6.83 1.25 2.88
N VAL A 58 -8.10 1.15 2.47
CA VAL A 58 -9.14 0.41 3.20
C VAL A 58 -8.77 -1.07 3.30
N LEU A 59 -8.41 -1.71 2.18
CA LEU A 59 -8.07 -3.14 2.18
C LEU A 59 -6.80 -3.44 2.97
N MET A 60 -5.78 -2.59 2.87
CA MET A 60 -4.54 -2.76 3.63
C MET A 60 -4.79 -2.66 5.13
N ALA A 61 -5.56 -1.67 5.56
CA ALA A 61 -5.95 -1.53 6.97
C ALA A 61 -6.80 -2.71 7.46
N ALA A 62 -7.77 -3.16 6.67
CA ALA A 62 -8.60 -4.32 7.00
C ALA A 62 -7.76 -5.61 7.16
N ARG A 63 -6.78 -5.84 6.27
CA ARG A 63 -5.86 -6.98 6.38
C ARG A 63 -4.94 -6.87 7.60
N GLN A 64 -4.46 -5.68 7.93
CA GLN A 64 -3.68 -5.46 9.15
C GLN A 64 -4.51 -5.72 10.42
N ALA A 65 -5.77 -5.26 10.45
CA ALA A 65 -6.68 -5.59 11.54
C ALA A 65 -6.85 -7.10 11.68
N CYS A 66 -7.04 -7.81 10.57
CA CYS A 66 -7.12 -9.26 10.57
C CYS A 66 -5.84 -9.93 11.10
N GLN A 67 -4.66 -9.45 10.68
CA GLN A 67 -3.40 -9.94 11.22
C GLN A 67 -3.34 -9.75 12.73
N ALA A 68 -3.68 -8.57 13.23
CA ALA A 68 -3.65 -8.26 14.66
C ALA A 68 -4.62 -9.15 15.47
N LEU A 69 -5.82 -9.41 14.95
CA LEU A 69 -6.77 -10.32 15.57
C LEU A 69 -6.25 -11.77 15.57
N MET A 70 -5.69 -12.23 14.46
CA MET A 70 -5.13 -13.58 14.33
C MET A 70 -3.94 -13.82 15.25
N THR A 71 -3.14 -12.78 15.53
CA THR A 71 -2.01 -12.86 16.48
C THR A 71 -2.42 -12.60 17.93
N GLY A 72 -3.71 -12.35 18.20
CA GLY A 72 -4.27 -12.30 19.55
C GLY A 72 -4.22 -10.93 20.24
N HIS A 73 -4.06 -9.83 19.49
CA HIS A 73 -4.15 -8.48 20.06
C HIS A 73 -5.57 -8.09 20.51
N GLY A 74 -6.58 -8.86 20.08
CA GLY A 74 -7.99 -8.55 20.31
C GLY A 74 -8.46 -7.29 19.58
N THR A 75 -9.75 -7.03 19.64
CA THR A 75 -10.42 -5.95 18.89
C THR A 75 -9.88 -4.57 19.28
N GLN A 76 -9.61 -4.34 20.57
CA GLN A 76 -9.07 -3.07 21.05
C GLN A 76 -7.64 -2.84 20.55
N GLY A 77 -6.74 -3.82 20.67
CA GLY A 77 -5.36 -3.69 20.19
C GLY A 77 -5.27 -3.52 18.68
N ALA A 78 -6.15 -4.19 17.91
CA ALA A 78 -6.27 -3.97 16.48
C ALA A 78 -6.75 -2.54 16.15
N THR A 79 -7.75 -2.04 16.88
CA THR A 79 -8.25 -0.66 16.74
C THR A 79 -7.14 0.35 17.03
N ASP A 80 -6.44 0.21 18.16
CA ASP A 80 -5.37 1.13 18.57
C ASP A 80 -4.21 1.13 17.55
N SER A 81 -3.90 -0.03 16.97
CA SER A 81 -2.89 -0.14 15.90
C SER A 81 -3.31 0.64 14.65
N LEU A 82 -4.58 0.51 14.24
CA LEU A 82 -5.11 1.27 13.10
C LEU A 82 -5.14 2.77 13.35
N VAL A 83 -5.55 3.22 14.54
CA VAL A 83 -5.52 4.63 14.92
C VAL A 83 -4.09 5.17 14.87
N GLY A 84 -3.12 4.42 15.42
CA GLY A 84 -1.72 4.83 15.43
C GLY A 84 -1.08 4.88 14.04
N MET A 85 -1.40 3.93 13.16
CA MET A 85 -0.80 3.84 11.82
C MET A 85 -1.45 4.79 10.81
N TYR A 86 -2.77 4.95 10.88
CA TYR A 86 -3.54 5.66 9.84
C TYR A 86 -4.10 7.01 10.32
N GLY A 87 -3.97 7.35 11.60
CA GLY A 87 -4.57 8.57 12.15
C GLY A 87 -6.10 8.61 12.04
N ALA A 88 -6.73 7.44 11.88
CA ALA A 88 -8.17 7.33 11.74
C ALA A 88 -8.88 7.63 13.07
N ASP A 89 -10.12 8.13 12.99
CA ASP A 89 -10.97 8.24 14.18
C ASP A 89 -11.13 6.86 14.87
N PRO A 90 -11.03 6.77 16.21
CA PRO A 90 -11.11 5.49 16.91
C PRO A 90 -12.42 4.73 16.70
N GLY A 91 -13.55 5.44 16.54
CA GLY A 91 -14.84 4.83 16.24
C GLY A 91 -14.86 4.20 14.85
N VAL A 92 -14.35 4.94 13.86
CA VAL A 92 -14.19 4.47 12.48
C VAL A 92 -13.23 3.28 12.40
N ALA A 93 -12.10 3.33 13.12
CA ALA A 93 -11.14 2.25 13.16
C ALA A 93 -11.72 0.97 13.75
N ARG A 94 -12.44 1.07 14.87
CA ARG A 94 -13.13 -0.08 15.47
C ARG A 94 -14.18 -0.66 14.53
N GLN A 95 -14.89 0.19 13.80
CA GLN A 95 -15.88 -0.26 12.82
C GLN A 95 -15.21 -1.03 11.67
N LEU A 96 -14.06 -0.55 11.16
CA LEU A 96 -13.31 -1.27 10.15
C LEU A 96 -12.78 -2.62 10.67
N VAL A 97 -12.30 -2.70 11.91
CA VAL A 97 -11.89 -3.97 12.54
C VAL A 97 -13.05 -4.96 12.55
N ASN A 98 -14.25 -4.53 12.94
CA ASN A 98 -15.43 -5.40 12.96
C ASN A 98 -15.86 -5.85 11.56
N ILE A 99 -15.78 -4.95 10.56
CA ILE A 99 -16.05 -5.26 9.16
C ILE A 99 -15.07 -6.33 8.65
N ALA A 100 -13.77 -6.14 8.90
CA ALA A 100 -12.73 -7.06 8.48
C ALA A 100 -12.88 -8.42 9.16
N HIS A 101 -13.15 -8.45 10.47
CA HIS A 101 -13.40 -9.67 11.22
C HIS A 101 -14.59 -10.46 10.67
N GLY A 102 -15.72 -9.79 10.45
CA GLY A 102 -16.93 -10.42 9.93
C GLY A 102 -16.89 -10.80 8.44
N THR A 103 -15.76 -10.63 7.74
CA THR A 103 -15.69 -10.86 6.29
C THR A 103 -14.40 -11.51 5.83
N LEU A 104 -13.25 -10.92 6.15
CA LEU A 104 -11.94 -11.41 5.69
C LEU A 104 -11.29 -12.42 6.64
N CYS A 105 -11.53 -12.29 7.95
CA CYS A 105 -10.87 -13.11 8.98
C CYS A 105 -11.85 -13.59 10.06
N THR A 106 -12.93 -14.22 9.64
CA THR A 106 -14.00 -14.72 10.53
C THR A 106 -13.53 -15.75 11.55
N SER A 107 -12.41 -16.42 11.29
CA SER A 107 -11.77 -17.37 12.20
C SER A 107 -10.88 -16.72 13.26
N ALA A 108 -10.59 -15.41 13.15
CA ALA A 108 -9.76 -14.71 14.11
C ALA A 108 -10.47 -14.56 15.45
N ARG A 109 -9.69 -14.54 16.55
CA ARG A 109 -10.24 -14.32 17.88
C ARG A 109 -10.35 -12.80 18.11
N GLY A 110 -11.57 -12.34 18.38
CA GLY A 110 -11.91 -10.93 18.64
C GLY A 110 -11.56 -10.47 20.04
#